data_AF-A0A823A0U0-F1
#
_entry.id   AF-A0A823A0U0-F1
#
_cell.length_a   1.000
_cell.length_b   1.000
_cell.length_c   1.000
_cell.angle_alpha   90.00
_cell.angle_beta   90.00
_cell.angle_gamma   90.00
#
_symmetry.space_group_name_H-M   'P 1'
#
loop_
_entity.id
_entity.type
_entity.pdbx_description
1 polymer ?
#
loop_
_entity_poly.entity_id
_entity_poly.type
_entity_poly.pdbx_seq_one_letter_code
_entity_poly.pdbx_strand_id
1 'polypeptide(L)'
;MYNAISVVIFHFSWKMQSDVWGSINDQGVVTHITGGNFAQSSITINGWLRDSLWAQASRNSVYGSSSAYGLFFLGCDFVGLSV
;
A
#
# COMPACT_ATOMS: atom_id res chain seq x y z
N MET A 1 20.46 -5.00 -4.34
CA MET A 1 19.33 -5.48 -5.17
C MET A 1 17.98 -5.26 -4.49
N TYR A 2 17.79 -5.74 -3.25
CA TYR A 2 16.55 -5.58 -2.46
C TYR A 2 15.95 -4.16 -2.51
N ASN A 3 16.74 -3.15 -2.14
CA ASN A 3 16.29 -1.75 -2.08
C ASN A 3 15.64 -1.24 -3.38
N ALA A 4 16.27 -1.50 -4.53
CA ALA A 4 15.76 -1.05 -5.83
C ALA A 4 14.47 -1.76 -6.23
N ILE A 5 14.39 -3.08 -5.99
CA ILE A 5 13.19 -3.87 -6.32
C ILE A 5 12.02 -3.46 -5.42
N SER A 6 12.26 -3.25 -4.12
CA SER A 6 11.23 -2.78 -3.18
C SER A 6 10.60 -1.46 -3.65
N VAL A 7 11.41 -0.48 -4.04
CA VAL A 7 10.91 0.82 -4.52
C VAL A 7 10.04 0.66 -5.78
N VAL A 8 10.44 -0.19 -6.73
CA VAL A 8 9.66 -0.44 -7.95
C VAL A 8 8.31 -1.09 -7.65
N ILE A 9 8.28 -2.06 -6.74
CA ILE A 9 7.03 -2.73 -6.34
C ILE A 9 6.09 -1.76 -5.60
N PHE A 10 6.63 -0.94 -4.69
CA PHE A 10 5.83 0.08 -3.99
C PHE A 10 5.28 1.14 -4.94
N HIS A 11 6.09 1.60 -5.91
CA HIS A 11 5.65 2.54 -6.94
C HIS A 11 4.51 1.95 -7.77
N PHE A 12 4.64 0.70 -8.22
CA PHE A 12 3.60 0.02 -8.99
C PHE A 12 2.30 -0.13 -8.18
N SER A 13 2.37 -0.63 -6.95
CA SER A 13 1.21 -0.84 -6.09
C SER A 13 0.42 0.45 -5.87
N TRP A 14 1.13 1.53 -5.54
CA TRP A 14 0.48 2.81 -5.24
C TRP A 14 -0.08 3.46 -6.51
N LYS A 15 0.66 3.49 -7.63
CA LYS A 15 0.17 4.05 -8.89
C LYS A 15 -1.09 3.34 -9.39
N MET A 16 -1.12 2.02 -9.30
CA MET A 16 -2.27 1.23 -9.72
C MET A 16 -3.49 1.50 -8.86
N GLN A 17 -3.37 1.52 -7.53
CA GLN A 17 -4.51 1.81 -6.64
C GLN A 17 -5.00 3.26 -6.72
N SER A 18 -4.12 4.18 -7.07
CA SER A 18 -4.44 5.61 -7.09
C SER A 18 -5.09 6.08 -8.38
N ASP A 19 -4.59 5.59 -9.54
CA ASP A 19 -4.93 6.17 -10.84
C ASP A 19 -5.46 5.15 -11.86
N VAL A 20 -5.48 3.85 -11.54
CA VAL A 20 -5.88 2.81 -12.52
C VAL A 20 -7.03 1.96 -11.99
N TRP A 21 -6.87 1.38 -10.81
CA TRP A 21 -7.86 0.50 -10.20
C TRP A 21 -8.90 1.32 -9.44
N GLY A 22 -10.15 0.89 -9.56
CA GLY A 22 -11.31 1.56 -9.00
C GLY A 22 -12.60 0.86 -9.42
N SER A 23 -13.71 1.30 -8.87
CA SER A 23 -15.05 0.89 -9.31
C SER A 23 -15.62 1.92 -10.28
N ILE A 24 -16.46 1.47 -11.19
CA ILE A 24 -17.19 2.32 -12.13
C ILE A 24 -18.63 2.40 -11.63
N ASN A 25 -19.19 3.60 -11.49
CA ASN A 25 -20.59 3.77 -11.13
C ASN A 25 -21.50 3.67 -12.39
N ASP A 26 -22.82 3.61 -12.18
CA ASP A 26 -23.80 3.48 -13.29
C ASP A 26 -23.79 4.66 -14.28
N GLN A 27 -23.13 5.76 -13.92
CA GLN A 27 -22.96 6.97 -14.75
C GLN A 27 -21.62 6.97 -15.51
N GLY A 28 -20.81 5.89 -15.39
CA GLY A 28 -19.51 5.76 -16.05
C GLY A 28 -18.36 6.49 -15.37
N VAL A 29 -18.56 7.04 -14.17
CA VAL A 29 -17.51 7.71 -13.38
C VAL A 29 -16.68 6.68 -12.63
N VAL A 30 -15.35 6.74 -12.81
CA VAL A 30 -14.39 5.89 -12.11
C VAL A 30 -14.08 6.47 -10.73
N THR A 31 -14.29 5.69 -9.68
CA THR A 31 -13.85 6.01 -8.31
C THR A 31 -12.64 5.14 -7.96
N HIS A 32 -11.45 5.75 -7.99
CA HIS A 32 -10.19 5.08 -7.66
C HIS A 32 -10.08 4.72 -6.17
N ILE A 33 -9.37 3.63 -5.85
CA ILE A 33 -9.28 3.08 -4.49
C ILE A 33 -8.69 4.09 -3.49
N THR A 34 -7.71 4.91 -3.91
CA THR A 34 -7.14 5.99 -3.08
C THR A 34 -7.42 7.39 -3.62
N GLY A 35 -8.35 7.53 -4.58
CA GLY A 35 -8.82 8.82 -5.07
C GLY A 35 -7.76 9.74 -5.71
N GLY A 36 -6.78 9.19 -6.44
CA GLY A 36 -5.80 10.00 -7.17
C GLY A 36 -4.73 10.70 -6.32
N ASN A 37 -4.50 10.25 -5.08
CA ASN A 37 -3.50 10.84 -4.18
C ASN A 37 -2.02 10.73 -4.64
N PHE A 38 -1.72 9.92 -5.67
CA PHE A 38 -0.35 9.68 -6.13
C PHE A 38 0.31 10.95 -6.68
N ALA A 39 -0.42 11.80 -7.40
CA ALA A 39 0.15 12.98 -8.06
C ALA A 39 0.79 13.99 -7.10
N GLN A 40 0.24 14.13 -5.89
CA GLN A 40 0.70 15.10 -4.90
C GLN A 40 1.48 14.46 -3.74
N SER A 41 1.17 13.22 -3.35
CA SER A 41 1.83 12.58 -2.22
C SER A 41 3.11 11.83 -2.62
N SER A 42 3.26 11.34 -3.86
CA SER A 42 4.44 10.56 -4.27
C SER A 42 5.73 11.39 -4.44
N ILE A 43 5.64 12.71 -4.49
CA ILE A 43 6.80 13.61 -4.65
C ILE A 43 7.55 13.89 -3.34
N THR A 44 7.00 13.49 -2.19
CA THR A 44 7.64 13.68 -0.89
C THR A 44 7.78 12.37 -0.13
N ILE A 45 8.91 12.15 0.56
CA ILE A 45 9.13 10.95 1.39
C ILE A 45 8.04 10.79 2.46
N ASN A 46 7.57 11.90 3.04
CA ASN A 46 6.47 11.87 4.00
C ASN A 46 5.15 11.38 3.39
N GLY A 47 4.88 11.71 2.12
CA GLY A 47 3.71 11.18 1.43
C GLY A 47 3.80 9.67 1.21
N TRP A 48 4.98 9.13 0.89
CA TRP A 48 5.18 7.67 0.84
C TRP A 48 4.88 7.01 2.20
N LEU A 49 5.39 7.57 3.29
CA LEU A 49 5.16 7.02 4.62
C LEU A 49 3.68 7.05 5.03
N ARG A 50 3.01 8.19 4.84
CA ARG A 50 1.63 8.39 5.30
C ARG A 50 0.60 7.70 4.42
N ASP A 51 0.65 7.96 3.11
CA ASP A 51 -0.44 7.60 2.20
C ASP A 51 -0.23 6.25 1.52
N SER A 52 1.02 5.75 1.48
CA SER A 52 1.32 4.39 1.00
C SER A 52 1.49 3.41 2.15
N LEU A 53 2.53 3.56 2.96
CA LEU A 53 2.86 2.55 3.98
C LEU A 53 1.83 2.52 5.12
N TRP A 54 1.56 3.66 5.76
CA TRP A 54 0.69 3.70 6.93
C TRP A 54 -0.79 3.47 6.59
N ALA A 55 -1.32 4.16 5.57
CA ALA A 55 -2.72 4.03 5.19
C ALA A 55 -3.06 2.61 4.70
N GLN A 56 -2.18 1.95 3.94
CA GLN A 56 -2.47 0.63 3.36
C GLN A 56 -2.16 -0.53 4.31
N ALA A 57 -1.25 -0.35 5.29
CA ALA A 57 -0.98 -1.36 6.32
C ALA A 57 -2.20 -1.64 7.23
N SER A 58 -3.14 -0.69 7.31
CA SER A 58 -4.36 -0.83 8.11
C SER A 58 -5.29 -1.98 7.67
N ARG A 59 -5.13 -2.51 6.44
CA ARG A 59 -5.95 -3.62 5.93
C ARG A 59 -5.55 -4.99 6.48
N ASN A 60 -4.33 -5.15 6.98
CA ASN A 60 -3.78 -6.41 7.46
C ASN A 60 -3.97 -6.54 8.99
N SER A 61 -5.22 -6.51 9.46
CA SER A 61 -5.50 -6.62 10.90
C SER A 61 -5.05 -7.98 11.46
N VAL A 62 -4.34 -7.95 12.59
CA VAL A 62 -3.89 -9.14 13.34
C VAL A 62 -5.06 -9.81 14.08
N TYR A 63 -6.14 -9.08 14.34
CA TYR A 63 -7.32 -9.55 15.06
C TYR A 63 -8.51 -9.55 14.09
N GLY A 64 -8.76 -10.68 13.39
CA GLY A 64 -9.89 -10.84 12.47
C GLY A 64 -9.67 -11.82 11.31
N SER A 65 -10.52 -11.80 10.29
CA SER A 65 -10.55 -12.75 9.15
C SER A 65 -9.28 -12.79 8.27
N SER A 66 -8.34 -11.85 8.42
CA SER A 66 -7.06 -11.80 7.70
C SER A 66 -5.84 -12.02 8.60
N SER A 67 -6.04 -12.64 9.77
CA SER A 67 -5.02 -12.83 10.82
C SER A 67 -3.73 -13.51 10.35
N ALA A 68 -3.81 -14.43 9.38
CA ALA A 68 -2.63 -15.10 8.83
C ALA A 68 -1.63 -14.12 8.21
N TYR A 69 -2.09 -13.16 7.40
CA TYR A 69 -1.21 -12.15 6.80
C TYR A 69 -0.65 -11.16 7.83
N GLY A 70 -1.43 -10.85 8.87
CA GLY A 70 -0.94 -10.03 9.99
C GLY A 70 0.15 -10.72 10.83
N LEU A 71 0.03 -12.04 11.03
CA LEU A 71 1.03 -12.85 11.73
C LEU A 71 2.33 -12.99 10.92
N PHE A 72 2.23 -13.20 9.60
CA PHE A 72 3.40 -13.22 8.72
C PHE A 72 4.11 -11.88 8.67
N PHE A 73 3.37 -10.77 8.69
CA PHE A 73 3.94 -9.42 8.78
C PHE A 73 4.80 -9.28 10.04
N LEU A 74 4.24 -9.56 11.22
CA LEU A 74 4.97 -9.52 12.50
C LEU A 74 6.16 -10.50 12.54
N GLY A 75 6.00 -11.70 11.97
CA GLY A 75 7.07 -12.69 11.92
C GLY A 75 8.25 -12.23 11.03
N CYS A 76 7.96 -11.58 9.91
CA CYS A 76 9.00 -11.02 9.03
C CYS A 76 9.76 -9.88 9.71
N ASP A 77 9.07 -8.99 10.42
CA ASP A 77 9.71 -7.93 11.21
C ASP A 77 10.62 -8.50 12.31
N PHE A 78 10.18 -9.55 13.01
CA PHE A 78 10.98 -10.22 14.05
C PHE A 78 12.26 -10.86 13.49
N VAL A 79 12.14 -11.58 12.38
CA VAL A 79 13.31 -12.21 11.72
C VAL A 79 14.27 -11.14 11.20
N GLY A 80 13.77 -10.05 10.61
CA GLY A 80 14.60 -8.95 10.11
C GLY A 80 15.40 -8.22 11.21
N LEU A 81 14.95 -8.27 12.47
CA LEU A 81 15.61 -7.64 13.63
C LEU A 81 16.62 -8.56 14.33
N SER A 82 16.59 -9.87 14.04
CA SER A 82 17.42 -10.89 14.71
C SER A 82 18.68 -11.27 13.92
N VAL A 83 18.99 -10.55 12.84
CA VAL A 83 20.19 -10.68 12.00
C VAL A 83 20.92 -9.34 11.97
#